data_AF-A0A3D3A9A6-F1
#
_entry.id   AF-A0A3D3A9A6-F1
#
_cell.length_a   1.000
_cell.length_b   1.000
_cell.length_c   1.000
_cell.angle_alpha   90.00
_cell.angle_beta   90.00
_cell.angle_gamma   90.00
#
_symmetry.space_group_name_H-M   'P 1'
#
loop_
_entity.id
_entity.type
_entity.pdbx_description
1 polymer ?
#
loop_
_entity_poly.entity_id
_entity_poly.type
_entity_poly.pdbx_seq_one_letter_code
_entity_poly.pdbx_strand_id
1 'polypeptide(L)' 'REDQIISEAVDFCGLVTQVYTDLGFEDVSVKLALRPDMRAGDDDVWDRAEQGLRDALSEVGLEWEELPGEGAFYGPKIEY' A
#
# COMPACT_ATOMS: atom_id res chain seq x y z
N ARG A 1 4.96 17.33 -4.72
CA ARG A 1 4.70 16.90 -6.10
C ARG A 1 3.80 15.68 -5.99
N GLU A 2 2.48 15.86 -6.15
CA GLU A 2 1.52 14.73 -6.01
C GLU A 2 1.74 13.67 -7.10
N ASP A 3 2.27 14.09 -8.24
CA ASP A 3 2.64 13.26 -9.39
C ASP A 3 3.71 12.20 -9.09
N GLN A 4 4.41 12.30 -7.95
CA GLN A 4 5.47 11.35 -7.56
C GLN A 4 4.99 10.28 -6.55
N ILE A 5 3.79 10.40 -6.00
CA ILE A 5 3.34 9.55 -4.89
C ILE A 5 3.34 8.06 -5.28
N ILE A 6 2.88 7.75 -6.49
CA ILE A 6 2.79 6.36 -6.96
C ILE A 6 4.18 5.78 -7.19
N SER A 7 5.08 6.52 -7.86
CA SER A 7 6.45 6.03 -8.12
C SER A 7 7.23 5.79 -6.84
N GLU A 8 7.08 6.67 -5.85
CA GLU A 8 7.74 6.49 -4.54
C GLU A 8 7.18 5.27 -3.78
N ALA A 9 5.88 4.98 -3.92
CA ALA A 9 5.27 3.79 -3.33
C ALA A 9 5.78 2.50 -3.98
N VAL A 10 5.93 2.48 -5.32
CA VAL A 10 6.51 1.37 -6.08
C VAL A 10 7.95 1.12 -5.62
N ASP A 11 8.77 2.16 -5.59
CA ASP A 11 10.19 2.08 -5.19
C ASP A 11 10.33 1.56 -3.75
N PHE A 12 9.47 2.03 -2.84
CA PHE A 12 9.46 1.56 -1.46
C PHE A 12 9.05 0.09 -1.34
N CYS A 13 7.98 -0.34 -2.03
CA CYS A 13 7.53 -1.73 -1.99
C CYS A 13 8.60 -2.68 -2.57
N GLY A 14 9.28 -2.27 -3.64
CA GLY A 14 10.40 -3.01 -4.20
C GLY A 14 11.57 -3.13 -3.21
N LEU A 15 11.93 -2.03 -2.54
CA LEU A 15 12.98 -2.03 -1.52
C LEU A 15 12.67 -2.99 -0.36
N VAL A 16 11.45 -2.92 0.18
CA VAL A 16 11.03 -3.78 1.30
C VAL A 16 11.04 -5.25 0.90
N THR A 17 10.55 -5.58 -0.30
CA THR A 17 10.57 -6.95 -0.84
C THR A 17 12.00 -7.48 -0.99
N GLN A 18 12.92 -6.64 -1.49
CA GLN A 18 14.34 -6.99 -1.60
C GLN A 18 14.95 -7.25 -0.23
N VAL A 19 14.66 -6.41 0.77
CA VAL A 19 15.17 -6.60 2.14
C VAL A 19 14.67 -7.90 2.74
N TYR A 20 13.39 -8.25 2.57
CA TYR A 20 12.87 -9.54 3.06
C TYR A 20 13.55 -10.73 2.37
N THR A 21 13.75 -10.64 1.05
CA THR A 21 14.46 -11.66 0.28
C THR A 21 15.90 -11.83 0.76
N ASP A 22 16.64 -10.73 0.96
CA ASP A 22 18.03 -10.74 1.41
C ASP A 22 18.19 -11.33 2.82
N LEU A 23 17.16 -11.17 3.66
CA LEU A 23 17.10 -11.74 5.01
C LEU A 23 16.60 -13.19 5.05
N GLY A 24 16.20 -13.76 3.91
CA GLY A 24 15.73 -15.14 3.79
C GLY A 24 14.28 -15.37 4.24
N PHE A 25 13.44 -14.34 4.20
CA PHE A 25 12.00 -14.50 4.40
C PHE A 25 11.33 -14.91 3.08
N GLU A 26 10.87 -16.15 3.02
CA GLU A 26 10.24 -16.74 1.82
C GLU A 26 8.70 -16.64 1.83
N ASP A 27 8.10 -16.37 2.99
CA ASP A 27 6.64 -16.31 3.18
C ASP A 27 6.27 -15.04 3.97
N VAL A 28 5.92 -13.98 3.23
CA VAL A 28 5.52 -12.67 3.77
C VAL A 28 4.09 -12.40 3.36
N SER A 29 3.22 -12.19 4.33
CA SER A 29 1.80 -11.89 4.09
C SER A 29 1.60 -10.40 3.92
N VAL A 30 1.28 -9.96 2.71
CA VAL A 30 1.04 -8.54 2.43
C VAL A 30 -0.45 -8.22 2.56
N LYS A 31 -0.78 -7.11 3.21
CA LYS A 31 -2.16 -6.63 3.36
C LYS A 31 -2.30 -5.15 3.00
N LEU A 32 -3.43 -4.80 2.40
CA LEU A 32 -3.80 -3.42 2.09
C LEU A 32 -5.00 -3.00 2.92
N ALA A 33 -4.76 -2.18 3.94
CA ALA A 33 -5.81 -1.67 4.82
C ALA A 33 -6.46 -0.41 4.22
N LEU A 34 -7.76 -0.52 3.94
CA LEU A 34 -8.55 0.49 3.21
C LEU A 34 -9.29 1.44 4.15
N ARG A 35 -9.89 2.49 3.60
CA ARG A 35 -10.50 3.59 4.37
C ARG A 35 -11.45 3.12 5.48
N PRO A 36 -11.34 3.66 6.70
CA PRO A 36 -12.32 3.48 7.76
C PRO A 36 -13.54 4.37 7.58
N ASP A 37 -14.60 4.08 8.34
CA ASP A 37 -15.80 4.91 8.40
C ASP A 37 -15.49 6.33 8.87
N MET A 38 -14.65 6.46 9.91
CA MET A 38 -14.19 7.74 10.43
C MET A 38 -12.82 8.10 9.84
N ARG A 39 -12.81 8.99 8.86
CA ARG A 39 -11.61 9.41 8.14
C ARG A 39 -11.57 10.91 7.88
N ALA A 40 -10.36 11.44 7.71
CA ALA A 40 -10.10 12.79 7.24
C ALA A 40 -9.86 12.78 5.72
N GLY A 41 -10.14 13.91 5.08
CA GLY A 41 -9.94 14.10 3.64
C GLY A 41 -11.15 13.67 2.80
N ASP A 42 -11.09 14.02 1.52
CA ASP A 42 -12.17 13.77 0.56
C ASP A 42 -12.07 12.38 -0.05
N ASP A 43 -13.22 11.82 -0.47
CA ASP A 43 -13.27 10.48 -1.06
C ASP A 43 -12.42 10.37 -2.33
N ASP A 44 -12.34 11.41 -3.16
CA ASP A 44 -11.48 11.42 -4.37
C ASP A 44 -9.99 11.34 -4.04
N VAL A 45 -9.56 11.82 -2.86
CA VAL A 45 -8.17 11.69 -2.40
C VAL A 45 -7.92 10.25 -1.97
N TRP A 46 -8.87 9.67 -1.26
CA TRP A 46 -8.81 8.28 -0.82
C TRP A 46 -8.85 7.30 -1.99
N ASP A 47 -9.69 7.52 -3.00
CA ASP A 47 -9.78 6.68 -4.20
C ASP A 47 -8.42 6.64 -4.91
N ARG A 48 -7.80 7.80 -5.07
CA ARG A 48 -6.45 7.91 -5.66
C ARG A 48 -5.39 7.23 -4.80
N ALA A 49 -5.45 7.37 -3.48
CA ALA A 49 -4.46 6.77 -2.58
C ALA A 49 -4.58 5.25 -2.55
N GLU A 50 -5.79 4.70 -2.41
CA GLU A 50 -6.02 3.25 -2.42
C GLU A 50 -5.63 2.65 -3.77
N GLN A 51 -6.00 3.28 -4.88
CA GLN A 51 -5.59 2.81 -6.20
C GLN A 51 -4.08 2.89 -6.40
N GLY A 52 -3.43 3.97 -5.96
CA GLY A 52 -1.98 4.11 -6.05
C GLY A 52 -1.23 3.02 -5.28
N LEU A 53 -1.73 2.59 -4.12
CA LEU A 53 -1.14 1.46 -3.38
C LEU A 53 -1.40 0.12 -4.07
N ARG A 54 -2.58 -0.09 -4.68
CA ARG A 54 -2.86 -1.29 -5.50
C ARG A 54 -1.92 -1.37 -6.70
N ASP A 55 -1.73 -0.24 -7.39
CA ASP A 55 -0.85 -0.15 -8.56
C ASP A 55 0.59 -0.45 -8.14
N ALA A 56 1.06 0.11 -7.02
CA ALA A 56 2.40 -0.16 -6.51
C ALA A 56 2.63 -1.64 -6.16
N LEU A 57 1.69 -2.27 -5.46
CA LEU A 57 1.76 -3.71 -5.15
C LEU A 57 1.73 -4.56 -6.42
N SER A 58 0.88 -4.19 -7.39
CA SER A 58 0.79 -4.88 -8.69
C SER A 58 2.07 -4.78 -9.51
N GLU A 59 2.70 -3.60 -9.56
CA GLU A 59 3.94 -3.37 -10.31
C GLU A 59 5.12 -4.15 -9.73
N VAL A 60 5.17 -4.33 -8.40
CA VAL A 60 6.19 -5.13 -7.71
C VAL A 60 5.85 -6.64 -7.76
N GLY A 61 4.66 -7.01 -8.22
CA GLY A 61 4.23 -8.40 -8.39
C GLY A 61 3.89 -9.09 -7.07
N LEU A 62 3.47 -8.33 -6.06
CA LEU A 62 3.02 -8.85 -4.77
C LEU A 62 1.54 -9.24 -4.84
N GLU A 63 1.18 -10.37 -4.24
CA GLU A 63 -0.21 -10.68 -3.91
C GLU A 63 -0.54 -10.08 -2.53
N TRP A 64 -1.76 -9.58 -2.35
CA TRP A 64 -2.18 -9.00 -1.08
C TRP A 64 -3.63 -9.32 -0.70
N GLU A 65 -3.92 -9.27 0.59
CA GLU A 65 -5.28 -9.26 1.14
C GLU A 65 -5.76 -7.83 1.36
N GLU A 66 -6.96 -7.47 0.90
CA GLU A 66 -7.56 -6.18 1.27
C GLU A 66 -8.29 -6.29 2.60
N LEU A 67 -8.09 -5.29 3.48
CA LEU A 67 -8.74 -5.17 4.77
C LEU A 67 -9.63 -3.91 4.79
N PRO A 68 -10.92 -4.04 4.39
CA PRO A 68 -11.86 -2.93 4.42
C PRO A 68 -12.03 -2.38 5.83
N GLY A 69 -11.88 -1.06 5.99
CA GLY A 69 -12.13 -0.38 7.26
C GLY A 69 -10.96 -0.34 8.24
N GLU A 70 -9.83 -0.98 7.92
CA GLU A 70 -8.67 -1.08 8.83
C GLU A 70 -7.56 -0.05 8.56
N GLY A 71 -7.76 0.81 7.57
CA GLY A 71 -6.88 1.92 7.25
C GLY A 71 -6.80 2.94 8.39
N ALA A 72 -5.73 3.73 8.41
CA ALA A 72 -5.61 4.81 9.37
C ALA A 72 -6.63 5.91 9.07
N PHE A 73 -6.97 6.76 10.04
CA PHE A 73 -7.93 7.85 9.80
C PHE A 73 -7.47 8.86 8.73
N TYR A 74 -6.18 8.87 8.36
CA TYR A 74 -5.56 9.81 7.44
C TYR A 74 -5.13 9.19 6.10
N GLY A 75 -5.31 7.88 5.89
CA GLY A 75 -4.94 7.24 4.62
C GLY A 75 -4.88 5.71 4.70
N PRO A 76 -4.86 5.04 3.54
CA PRO A 76 -4.67 3.59 3.47
C PRO A 76 -3.22 3.23 3.76
N LYS A 77 -2.95 1.97 4.10
CA LYS A 77 -1.59 1.49 4.39
C LYS A 77 -1.36 0.06 3.89
N ILE A 78 -0.10 -0.22 3.54
CA ILE A 78 0.38 -1.58 3.26
C ILE A 78 1.00 -2.13 4.55
N GLU A 79 0.70 -3.38 4.86
CA GLU A 79 1.27 -4.16 5.95
C GLU A 79 2.04 -5.33 5.36
N TYR A 80 3.22 -5.63 5.92
CA TYR A 80 4.11 -6.73 5.54
C TYR A 80 4.38 -7.61 6.77
#